data_AF-W4UT47-F1
#
_entry.id   AF-W4UT47-F1
#
_cell.length_a   1.000
_cell.length_b   1.000
_cell.length_c   1.000
_cell.angle_alpha   90.00
_cell.angle_beta   90.00
_cell.angle_gamma   90.00
#
_symmetry.space_group_name_H-M   'P 1'
#
loop_
_entity.id
_entity.type
_entity.pdbx_description
1 polymer ?
#
loop_
_entity_poly.entity_id
_entity_poly.type
_entity_poly.pdbx_seq_one_letter_code
_entity_poly.pdbx_strand_id
1 'polypeptide(L)'
;MKRIKIGMLGLFIAFFWIGGVHAQQKVVRILAIGNSFSQDAIEQNLHELAAADGFTAVIGNLFIGGCSLERHVRNARDDAFAYAYRKIGIDGKKVERRNVSLAQALADEQWDYVSLQQASSFSGMYATYEVSLPELVSYVSERIPKKTKLMLHQTWAYAASASHSGFRNYDNDQLTMYHASWKP
;
A
#
# COMPACT_ATOMS: atom_id res chain seq x y z
N MET A 1 -44.06 -69.64 -20.53
CA MET A 1 -43.93 -68.39 -21.33
C MET A 1 -44.53 -67.25 -20.52
N LYS A 2 -43.76 -66.49 -19.74
CA LYS A 2 -43.20 -65.13 -20.01
C LYS A 2 -43.77 -64.25 -18.88
N ARG A 3 -43.10 -63.32 -18.20
CA ARG A 3 -41.70 -62.90 -18.01
C ARG A 3 -41.75 -62.06 -16.72
N ILE A 4 -40.81 -62.27 -15.80
CA ILE A 4 -40.48 -61.28 -14.76
C ILE A 4 -39.81 -60.09 -15.47
N LYS A 5 -40.23 -58.85 -15.22
CA LYS A 5 -39.39 -57.67 -15.44
C LYS A 5 -39.61 -56.60 -14.35
N ILE A 6 -38.57 -56.51 -13.55
CA ILE A 6 -38.09 -55.45 -12.67
C ILE A 6 -38.26 -54.05 -13.29
N GLY A 7 -38.55 -53.05 -12.47
CA GLY A 7 -38.54 -51.64 -12.89
C GLY A 7 -38.75 -50.66 -11.75
N MET A 8 -37.96 -50.77 -10.69
CA MET A 8 -37.83 -49.77 -9.62
C MET A 8 -37.17 -48.52 -10.22
N LEU A 9 -37.92 -47.46 -10.51
CA LEU A 9 -37.37 -46.17 -10.93
C LEU A 9 -37.46 -45.20 -9.75
N GLY A 10 -36.54 -45.37 -8.79
CA GLY A 10 -36.29 -44.38 -7.75
C GLY A 10 -35.69 -43.14 -8.39
N LEU A 11 -36.40 -42.02 -8.28
CA LEU A 11 -35.93 -40.69 -8.68
C LEU A 11 -34.83 -40.26 -7.69
N PHE A 12 -33.58 -40.61 -7.97
CA PHE A 12 -32.43 -40.06 -7.27
C PHE A 12 -32.27 -38.60 -7.69
N ILE A 13 -32.81 -37.68 -6.90
CA ILE A 13 -32.45 -36.26 -6.96
C ILE A 13 -31.03 -36.17 -6.41
N ALA A 14 -30.04 -36.23 -7.31
CA ALA A 14 -28.69 -35.84 -7.01
C ALA A 14 -28.68 -34.33 -6.76
N PHE A 15 -28.83 -33.92 -5.49
CA PHE A 15 -28.40 -32.61 -5.03
C PHE A 15 -26.89 -32.54 -5.23
N PHE A 16 -26.46 -32.12 -6.42
CA PHE A 16 -25.14 -31.58 -6.63
C PHE A 16 -25.05 -30.32 -5.77
N TRP A 17 -24.61 -30.49 -4.52
CA TRP A 17 -23.91 -29.45 -3.80
C TRP A 17 -22.67 -29.12 -4.62
N ILE A 18 -22.82 -28.24 -5.61
CA ILE A 18 -21.72 -27.40 -6.07
C ILE A 18 -21.50 -26.42 -4.91
N GLY A 19 -20.95 -26.94 -3.81
CA GLY A 19 -20.23 -26.13 -2.86
C GLY A 19 -19.02 -25.64 -3.62
N GLY A 20 -19.21 -24.59 -4.42
CA GLY A 20 -18.11 -23.77 -4.86
C GLY A 20 -17.41 -23.39 -3.59
N VAL A 21 -16.23 -23.98 -3.37
CA VAL A 21 -15.29 -23.48 -2.39
C VAL A 21 -14.91 -22.11 -2.95
N HIS A 22 -15.71 -21.09 -2.64
CA HIS A 22 -15.19 -19.74 -2.60
C HIS A 22 -14.18 -19.78 -1.48
N ALA A 23 -12.95 -20.15 -1.84
CA ALA A 23 -11.79 -19.91 -1.02
C ALA A 23 -11.92 -18.45 -0.61
N GLN A 24 -12.17 -18.21 0.67
CA GLN A 24 -12.32 -16.87 1.21
C GLN A 24 -11.04 -16.12 0.82
N GLN A 25 -11.13 -15.26 -0.19
CA GLN A 25 -9.95 -14.55 -0.70
C GLN A 25 -9.33 -13.82 0.47
N LYS A 26 -8.05 -14.09 0.71
CA LYS A 26 -7.34 -13.47 1.83
C LYS A 26 -7.20 -11.99 1.52
N VAL A 27 -7.86 -11.15 2.32
CA VAL A 27 -7.78 -9.70 2.15
C VAL A 27 -6.54 -9.18 2.86
N VAL A 28 -5.68 -8.48 2.13
CA VAL A 28 -4.51 -7.77 2.67
C VAL A 28 -4.75 -6.27 2.55
N ARG A 29 -4.59 -5.54 3.65
CA ARG A 29 -4.79 -4.09 3.70
C ARG A 29 -3.45 -3.37 3.79
N ILE A 30 -3.16 -2.51 2.81
CA ILE A 30 -1.87 -1.82 2.67
C ILE A 30 -2.12 -0.32 2.58
N LEU A 31 -1.47 0.46 3.44
CA LEU A 31 -1.45 1.92 3.36
C LEU A 31 -0.02 2.41 3.11
N ALA A 32 0.19 3.23 2.09
CA ALA A 32 1.40 4.01 1.95
C ALA A 32 1.15 5.47 2.33
N ILE A 33 2.02 6.02 3.18
CA ILE A 33 2.06 7.45 3.50
C ILE A 33 3.25 8.03 2.74
N GLY A 34 2.96 8.80 1.68
CA GLY A 34 4.02 9.21 0.78
C GLY A 34 3.61 10.26 -0.25
N ASN A 35 4.04 10.02 -1.49
CA ASN A 35 4.07 11.01 -2.57
C ASN A 35 3.98 10.31 -3.94
N SER A 36 4.52 10.91 -5.00
CA SER A 36 4.49 10.31 -6.33
C SER A 36 5.17 8.95 -6.41
N PHE A 37 6.17 8.67 -5.57
CA PHE A 37 6.85 7.37 -5.57
C PHE A 37 6.00 6.27 -4.91
N SER A 38 5.20 6.59 -3.89
CA SER A 38 4.20 5.61 -3.41
C SER A 38 3.12 5.40 -4.45
N GLN A 39 2.68 6.46 -5.12
CA GLN A 39 1.75 6.34 -6.25
C GLN A 39 2.28 5.34 -7.29
N ASP A 40 3.51 5.52 -7.76
CA ASP A 40 4.12 4.64 -8.78
C ASP A 40 4.25 3.18 -8.34
N ALA A 41 4.38 2.92 -7.04
CA ALA A 41 4.56 1.58 -6.49
C ALA A 41 3.25 0.83 -6.26
N ILE A 42 2.19 1.51 -5.81
CA ILE A 42 1.00 0.82 -5.25
C ILE A 42 -0.32 1.16 -5.95
N GLU A 43 -0.41 2.24 -6.73
CA GLU A 43 -1.69 2.64 -7.33
C GLU A 43 -2.03 1.92 -8.63
N GLN A 44 -1.09 1.16 -9.21
CA GLN A 44 -1.29 0.37 -10.41
C GLN A 44 -0.66 -1.01 -10.23
N ASN A 45 -1.25 -2.03 -10.85
CA ASN A 45 -0.75 -3.40 -10.95
C ASN A 45 -0.74 -4.21 -9.65
N LEU A 46 -0.49 -3.60 -8.47
CA LEU A 46 -0.36 -4.35 -7.21
C LEU A 46 -1.65 -5.08 -6.83
N HIS A 47 -2.82 -4.47 -7.10
CA HIS A 47 -4.10 -5.11 -6.86
C HIS A 47 -4.30 -6.34 -7.75
N GLU A 48 -4.00 -6.22 -9.04
CA GLU A 48 -4.13 -7.27 -10.03
C GLU A 48 -3.13 -8.41 -9.79
N LEU A 49 -1.89 -8.08 -9.39
CA LEU A 49 -0.87 -9.06 -9.02
C LEU A 49 -1.28 -9.85 -7.78
N ALA A 50 -1.84 -9.19 -6.76
CA ALA A 50 -2.38 -9.87 -5.58
C ALA A 50 -3.55 -10.80 -5.94
N ALA A 51 -4.46 -10.33 -6.80
CA ALA A 51 -5.58 -11.13 -7.28
C ALA A 51 -5.13 -12.38 -8.04
N ALA A 52 -4.07 -12.29 -8.84
CA ALA A 52 -3.49 -13.41 -9.55
C ALA A 52 -2.93 -14.51 -8.61
N ASP A 53 -2.54 -14.15 -7.38
CA ASP A 53 -2.08 -15.08 -6.34
C ASP A 53 -3.17 -15.43 -5.31
N GLY A 54 -4.44 -15.11 -5.60
CA GLY A 54 -5.59 -15.47 -4.75
C GLY A 54 -5.82 -14.56 -3.54
N PHE A 55 -5.19 -13.39 -3.51
CA PHE A 55 -5.39 -12.36 -2.48
C PHE A 55 -6.25 -11.21 -3.00
N THR A 56 -6.99 -10.54 -2.12
CA THR A 56 -7.59 -9.24 -2.43
C THR A 56 -6.78 -8.15 -1.73
N ALA A 57 -6.12 -7.28 -2.49
CA ALA A 57 -5.39 -6.15 -1.89
C ALA A 57 -6.30 -4.91 -1.80
N VAL A 58 -6.61 -4.46 -0.58
CA VAL A 58 -7.18 -3.13 -0.34
C VAL A 58 -6.02 -2.18 -0.13
N ILE A 59 -5.91 -1.17 -0.99
CA ILE A 59 -4.71 -0.33 -1.08
C ILE A 59 -5.09 1.12 -0.85
N GLY A 60 -4.47 1.77 0.12
CA GLY A 60 -4.54 3.21 0.36
C GLY A 60 -3.20 3.89 0.03
N ASN A 61 -3.23 5.00 -0.68
CA ASN A 61 -2.11 5.91 -0.86
C ASN A 61 -2.49 7.28 -0.30
N LEU A 62 -1.81 7.71 0.76
CA LEU A 62 -1.97 9.02 1.35
C LEU A 62 -0.95 9.98 0.74
N PHE A 63 -1.40 10.74 -0.25
CA PHE A 63 -0.55 11.43 -1.22
C PHE A 63 -0.44 12.94 -0.96
N ILE A 64 0.79 13.43 -0.97
CA ILE A 64 1.15 14.83 -1.23
C ILE A 64 2.34 14.84 -2.22
N GLY A 65 2.27 15.63 -3.30
CA GLY A 65 3.37 15.72 -4.26
C GLY A 65 4.69 16.17 -3.62
N GLY A 66 5.77 15.40 -3.81
CA GLY A 66 7.09 15.68 -3.25
C GLY A 66 7.16 15.70 -1.71
N CYS A 67 6.20 15.10 -1.01
CA CYS A 67 6.15 15.17 0.45
C CYS A 67 7.37 14.52 1.11
N SER A 68 8.00 15.26 2.03
CA SER A 68 9.10 14.80 2.88
C SER A 68 8.58 14.28 4.21
N LEU A 69 9.41 13.51 4.93
CA LEU A 69 9.13 13.10 6.30
C LEU A 69 8.86 14.30 7.22
N GLU A 70 9.63 15.38 7.09
CA GLU A 70 9.43 16.62 7.86
C GLU A 70 8.03 17.20 7.65
N ARG A 71 7.54 17.22 6.40
CA ARG A 71 6.19 17.71 6.10
C ARG A 71 5.11 16.77 6.66
N HIS A 72 5.34 15.45 6.62
CA HIS A 72 4.42 14.50 7.26
C HIS A 72 4.34 14.73 8.78
N VAL A 73 5.48 14.94 9.45
CA VAL A 73 5.53 15.28 10.89
C VAL A 73 4.77 16.56 11.17
N ARG A 74 4.98 17.62 10.39
CA ARG A 74 4.24 18.88 10.55
C ARG A 74 2.73 18.67 10.43
N ASN A 75 2.30 17.96 9.39
CA ASN A 75 0.88 17.62 9.20
C ASN A 75 0.31 16.77 10.34
N ALA A 76 1.12 15.92 10.98
CA ALA A 76 0.72 15.10 12.12
C ALA A 76 0.52 15.95 13.39
N ARG A 77 1.43 16.90 13.63
CA ARG A 77 1.34 17.85 14.76
C ARG A 77 0.11 18.76 14.64
N ASP A 78 -0.18 19.22 13.43
CA ASP A 78 -1.24 20.19 13.16
C ASP A 78 -2.61 19.56 12.88
N ASP A 79 -2.71 18.22 12.90
CA ASP A 79 -3.87 17.44 12.39
C ASP A 79 -4.38 17.96 11.02
N ALA A 80 -3.43 18.21 10.12
CA ALA A 80 -3.71 18.89 8.87
C ALA A 80 -4.49 18.00 7.89
N PHE A 81 -5.60 18.52 7.37
CA PHE A 81 -6.38 17.93 6.26
C PHE A 81 -5.71 18.23 4.91
N ALA A 82 -4.47 17.76 4.74
CA ALA A 82 -3.60 18.17 3.64
C ALA A 82 -3.49 17.15 2.50
N TYR A 83 -4.01 15.94 2.67
CA TYR A 83 -3.71 14.82 1.78
C TYR A 83 -4.82 14.57 0.75
N ALA A 84 -4.41 14.11 -0.43
CA ALA A 84 -5.28 13.36 -1.33
C ALA A 84 -5.16 11.88 -0.95
N TYR A 85 -6.23 11.31 -0.41
CA TYR A 85 -6.28 9.90 -0.07
C TYR A 85 -6.89 9.11 -1.24
N ARG A 86 -6.07 8.29 -1.88
CA ARG A 86 -6.46 7.48 -3.03
C ARG A 86 -6.54 6.03 -2.62
N LYS A 87 -7.68 5.39 -2.84
CA LYS A 87 -7.95 4.03 -2.35
C LYS A 87 -8.44 3.12 -3.46
N ILE A 88 -7.88 1.93 -3.55
CA ILE A 88 -8.38 0.81 -4.34
C ILE A 88 -9.13 -0.11 -3.38
N GLY A 89 -10.44 -0.23 -3.58
CA GLY A 89 -11.31 -1.06 -2.75
C GLY A 89 -11.24 -2.55 -3.10
N ILE A 90 -12.06 -3.34 -2.41
CA ILE A 90 -12.22 -4.78 -2.70
C ILE A 90 -12.72 -5.05 -4.12
N ASP A 91 -13.38 -4.08 -4.75
CA ASP A 91 -13.91 -4.14 -6.11
C ASP A 91 -12.87 -3.73 -7.17
N GLY A 92 -11.64 -3.44 -6.76
CA GLY A 92 -10.55 -2.99 -7.63
C GLY A 92 -10.72 -1.55 -8.13
N LYS A 93 -11.77 -0.82 -7.72
CA LYS A 93 -11.98 0.55 -8.19
C LYS A 93 -11.15 1.53 -7.38
N LYS A 94 -10.44 2.40 -8.09
CA LYS A 94 -9.70 3.51 -7.50
C LYS A 94 -10.61 4.73 -7.29
N VAL A 95 -10.65 5.23 -6.05
CA VAL A 95 -11.36 6.46 -5.66
C VAL A 95 -10.41 7.43 -4.98
N GLU A 96 -10.67 8.74 -5.08
CA GLU A 96 -9.89 9.79 -4.40
C GLU A 96 -10.80 10.58 -3.44
N ARG A 97 -10.34 10.80 -2.21
CA ARG A 97 -10.90 11.76 -1.25
C ARG A 97 -9.85 12.81 -0.95
N ARG A 98 -10.18 14.09 -1.11
CA ARG A 98 -9.29 15.21 -0.80
C ARG A 98 -9.51 15.72 0.62
N ASN A 99 -8.56 16.51 1.12
CA ASN A 99 -8.60 17.09 2.45
C ASN A 99 -8.78 16.02 3.52
N VAL A 100 -7.95 14.98 3.47
CA VAL A 100 -7.92 13.91 4.47
C VAL A 100 -6.73 14.14 5.38
N SER A 101 -6.86 13.89 6.69
CA SER A 101 -5.74 13.93 7.64
C SER A 101 -5.05 12.57 7.80
N LEU A 102 -3.84 12.55 8.37
CA LEU A 102 -3.15 11.29 8.71
C LEU A 102 -4.00 10.42 9.62
N ALA A 103 -4.65 11.00 10.64
CA ALA A 103 -5.47 10.27 11.59
C ALA A 103 -6.65 9.57 10.89
N GLN A 104 -7.32 10.26 9.97
CA GLN A 104 -8.44 9.69 9.22
C GLN A 104 -8.01 8.50 8.34
N ALA A 105 -6.87 8.61 7.65
CA ALA A 105 -6.37 7.54 6.81
C ALA A 105 -5.91 6.31 7.62
N LEU A 106 -5.28 6.53 8.77
CA LEU A 106 -4.85 5.46 9.67
C LEU A 106 -6.04 4.70 10.28
N ALA A 107 -7.17 5.38 10.52
CA ALA A 107 -8.39 4.77 11.05
C ALA A 107 -9.31 4.14 9.98
N ASP A 108 -9.04 4.36 8.69
CA ASP A 108 -9.93 3.95 7.58
C ASP A 108 -10.05 2.44 7.41
N GLU A 109 -9.01 1.68 7.78
CA GLU A 109 -8.97 0.23 7.68
C GLU A 109 -8.21 -0.40 8.84
N GLN A 110 -8.44 -1.69 9.08
CA GLN A 110 -7.58 -2.50 9.94
C GLN A 110 -6.30 -2.89 9.18
N TRP A 111 -5.45 -1.90 8.90
CA TRP A 111 -4.26 -2.05 8.06
C TRP A 111 -3.39 -3.21 8.51
N ASP A 112 -3.00 -4.08 7.59
CA ASP A 112 -2.03 -5.15 7.86
C ASP A 112 -0.59 -4.62 7.66
N TYR A 113 -0.43 -3.67 6.74
CA TYR A 113 0.84 -3.03 6.40
C TYR A 113 0.67 -1.52 6.27
N VAL A 114 1.60 -0.77 6.87
CA VAL A 114 1.73 0.68 6.68
C VAL A 114 3.17 0.98 6.28
N SER A 115 3.38 1.73 5.20
CA SER A 115 4.71 2.19 4.78
C SER A 115 4.88 3.69 4.93
N LEU A 116 6.09 4.08 5.33
CA LEU A 116 6.58 5.45 5.32
C LEU A 116 7.71 5.55 4.29
N GLN A 117 7.92 6.74 3.75
CA GLN A 117 9.05 7.02 2.86
C GLN A 117 9.48 8.48 2.93
N GLN A 118 10.71 8.73 2.49
CA GLN A 118 11.23 10.08 2.32
C GLN A 118 10.92 10.62 0.91
N ALA A 119 11.00 11.94 0.75
CA ALA A 119 11.05 12.56 -0.57
C ALA A 119 12.33 12.13 -1.32
N SER A 120 12.23 11.90 -2.63
CA SER A 120 13.33 11.35 -3.42
C SER A 120 14.61 12.20 -3.40
N SER A 121 14.51 13.52 -3.28
CA SER A 121 15.69 14.38 -3.16
C SER A 121 16.49 14.15 -1.87
N PHE A 122 15.87 13.57 -0.85
CA PHE A 122 16.48 13.31 0.47
C PHE A 122 16.61 11.81 0.78
N SER A 123 16.29 10.90 -0.16
CA SER A 123 16.18 9.46 0.10
C SER A 123 17.49 8.79 0.52
N GLY A 124 18.63 9.33 0.14
CA GLY A 124 19.95 8.87 0.58
C GLY A 124 20.57 9.72 1.70
N MET A 125 19.81 10.66 2.29
CA MET A 125 20.33 11.59 3.29
C MET A 125 19.87 11.21 4.69
N TYR A 126 20.61 10.31 5.36
CA TYR A 126 20.28 9.75 6.68
C TYR A 126 19.87 10.80 7.72
N ALA A 127 20.58 11.93 7.80
CA ALA A 127 20.28 13.00 8.75
C ALA A 127 18.83 13.52 8.64
N THR A 128 18.23 13.48 7.44
CA THR A 128 16.82 13.88 7.25
C THR A 128 15.83 12.87 7.82
N TYR A 129 16.23 11.60 7.88
CA TYR A 129 15.46 10.54 8.53
C TYR A 129 15.59 10.67 10.04
N GLU A 130 16.81 10.82 10.56
CA GLU A 130 17.09 10.95 11.99
C GLU A 130 16.26 12.05 12.66
N VAL A 131 16.09 13.20 11.97
CA VAL A 131 15.33 14.34 12.48
C VAL A 131 13.82 14.11 12.51
N SER A 132 13.25 13.37 11.55
CA SER A 132 11.79 13.35 11.32
C SER A 132 11.14 11.97 11.49
N LEU A 133 11.84 10.90 11.14
CA LEU A 133 11.28 9.55 11.12
C LEU A 133 10.85 9.06 12.51
N PRO A 134 11.62 9.25 13.61
CA PRO A 134 11.23 8.73 14.92
C PRO A 134 9.87 9.25 15.39
N GLU A 135 9.61 10.54 15.21
CA GLU A 135 8.35 11.16 15.61
C GLU A 135 7.18 10.66 14.75
N LEU A 136 7.36 10.59 13.43
CA LEU A 136 6.32 10.07 12.54
C LEU A 136 6.00 8.60 12.84
N VAL A 137 7.03 7.79 13.13
CA VAL A 137 6.87 6.39 13.55
C VAL A 137 6.09 6.31 14.85
N SER A 138 6.40 7.14 15.86
CA SER A 138 5.65 7.18 17.12
C SER A 138 4.18 7.51 16.87
N TYR A 139 3.92 8.58 16.11
CA TYR A 139 2.58 9.05 15.79
C TYR A 139 1.74 7.96 15.10
N VAL A 140 2.32 7.28 14.10
CA VAL A 140 1.66 6.22 13.35
C VAL A 140 1.45 4.98 14.22
N SER A 141 2.46 4.56 14.98
CA SER A 141 2.41 3.34 15.80
C SER A 141 1.33 3.39 16.88
N GLU A 142 1.05 4.57 17.44
CA GLU A 142 -0.04 4.77 18.40
C GLU A 142 -1.44 4.59 17.80
N ARG A 143 -1.57 4.73 16.47
CA ARG A 143 -2.87 4.83 15.76
C ARG A 143 -3.17 3.64 14.86
N ILE A 144 -2.22 2.72 14.69
CA ILE A 144 -2.41 1.50 13.90
C ILE A 144 -2.69 0.29 14.81
N PRO A 145 -3.37 -0.76 14.30
CA PRO A 145 -3.49 -2.02 15.02
C PRO A 145 -2.13 -2.58 15.45
N LYS A 146 -2.04 -3.21 16.63
CA LYS A 146 -0.79 -3.81 17.15
C LYS A 146 -0.19 -4.88 16.24
N LYS A 147 -1.02 -5.50 15.39
CA LYS A 147 -0.60 -6.53 14.41
C LYS A 147 -0.04 -5.93 13.12
N THR A 148 -0.22 -4.64 12.89
CA THR A 148 0.20 -3.96 11.67
C THR A 148 1.71 -3.96 11.56
N LYS A 149 2.23 -4.29 10.39
CA LYS A 149 3.66 -4.18 10.08
C LYS A 149 3.94 -2.78 9.54
N LEU A 150 4.63 -1.98 10.35
CA LEU A 150 5.16 -0.68 9.93
C LEU A 150 6.47 -0.90 9.17
N MET A 151 6.60 -0.28 8.00
CA MET A 151 7.70 -0.50 7.07
C MET A 151 8.26 0.83 6.56
N LEU A 152 9.52 0.80 6.14
CA LEU A 152 10.11 1.86 5.32
C LEU A 152 10.09 1.42 3.86
N HIS A 153 9.44 2.18 2.99
CA HIS A 153 9.47 1.95 1.55
C HIS A 153 10.74 2.56 0.99
N GLN A 154 11.73 1.70 0.72
CA GLN A 154 12.96 2.08 0.05
C GLN A 154 12.67 2.45 -1.41
N THR A 155 13.02 3.67 -1.79
CA THR A 155 12.81 4.20 -3.14
C THR A 155 14.04 3.98 -4.03
N TRP A 156 13.87 4.28 -5.31
CA TRP A 156 14.92 4.18 -6.33
C TRP A 156 15.66 5.51 -6.55
N ALA A 157 16.85 5.41 -7.14
CA ALA A 157 17.60 6.56 -7.63
C ALA A 157 16.95 7.15 -8.89
N TYR A 158 17.24 8.42 -9.17
CA TYR A 158 16.85 9.04 -10.43
C TYR A 158 17.56 8.41 -11.63
N ALA A 159 17.01 8.62 -12.82
CA ALA A 159 17.70 8.26 -14.07
C ALA A 159 19.01 9.03 -14.20
N ALA A 160 20.03 8.43 -14.83
CA ALA A 160 21.33 9.09 -15.05
C ALA A 160 21.23 10.42 -15.82
N SER A 161 20.21 10.58 -16.67
CA SER A 161 19.93 11.81 -17.43
C SER A 161 18.97 12.77 -16.72
N ALA A 162 18.58 12.51 -15.46
CA ALA A 162 17.62 13.32 -14.76
C ALA A 162 18.16 14.75 -14.54
N SER A 163 17.33 15.75 -14.85
CA SER A 163 17.63 17.16 -14.58
C SER A 163 17.00 17.67 -13.27
N HIS A 164 16.53 16.76 -12.42
CA HIS A 164 15.86 17.11 -11.17
C HIS A 164 16.87 17.80 -10.22
N SER A 165 16.53 18.97 -9.69
CA SER A 165 17.47 19.77 -8.87
C SER A 165 17.98 19.02 -7.64
N GLY A 166 17.14 18.20 -7.03
CA GLY A 166 17.52 17.32 -5.92
C GLY A 166 18.56 16.25 -6.26
N PHE A 167 18.82 15.98 -7.54
CA PHE A 167 19.87 15.03 -7.95
C PHE A 167 21.28 15.57 -7.64
N ARG A 168 21.42 16.89 -7.51
CA ARG A 168 22.66 17.55 -7.09
C ARG A 168 23.13 17.15 -5.69
N ASN A 169 22.23 16.66 -4.84
CA ASN A 169 22.61 16.11 -3.53
C ASN A 169 23.47 14.84 -3.64
N TYR A 170 23.52 14.25 -4.83
CA TYR A 170 24.24 13.03 -5.16
C TYR A 170 25.17 13.24 -6.36
N ASP A 171 25.68 14.47 -6.53
CA ASP A 171 26.57 14.87 -7.63
C ASP A 171 26.00 14.66 -9.04
N ASN A 172 24.67 14.53 -9.16
CA ASN A 172 23.96 14.10 -10.37
C ASN A 172 24.41 12.72 -10.89
N ASP A 173 24.83 11.83 -9.98
CA ASP A 173 25.24 10.47 -10.28
C ASP A 173 24.24 9.44 -9.73
N GLN A 174 23.77 8.57 -10.61
CA GLN A 174 22.72 7.60 -10.29
C GLN A 174 23.21 6.57 -9.26
N LEU A 175 24.44 6.06 -9.42
CA LEU A 175 24.97 5.04 -8.53
C LEU A 175 25.25 5.61 -7.13
N THR A 176 25.71 6.84 -7.04
CA THR A 176 25.90 7.58 -5.79
C THR A 176 24.57 7.71 -5.06
N MET A 177 23.50 8.14 -5.75
CA MET A 177 22.16 8.22 -5.17
C MET A 177 21.60 6.84 -4.74
N TYR A 178 21.82 5.82 -5.57
CA TYR A 178 21.42 4.44 -5.27
C TYR A 178 22.12 3.97 -4.00
N HIS A 179 23.45 3.98 -3.95
CA HIS A 179 24.20 3.49 -2.79
C HIS A 179 23.91 4.26 -1.50
N ALA A 180 23.64 5.57 -1.60
CA ALA A 180 23.22 6.38 -0.46
C ALA A 180 21.86 5.93 0.11
N SER A 181 20.92 5.53 -0.76
CA SER A 181 19.57 5.08 -0.35
C SER A 181 19.55 3.66 0.26
N TRP A 182 20.68 2.94 0.27
CA TRP A 182 20.82 1.58 0.81
C TRP A 182 21.69 1.51 2.07
N LYS A 183 22.20 2.65 2.55
CA LYS A 183 22.94 2.77 3.81
C LYS A 183 22.19 3.68 4.79
N PRO A 184 20.97 3.31 5.24
CA PRO A 184 20.37 3.98 6.38
C PRO A 184 21.19 3.71 7.64
#